data_AF-A0A497IGJ1-F1
#
_entry.id   AF-A0A497IGJ1-F1
#
_cell.length_a   1.000
_cell.length_b   1.000
_cell.length_c   1.000
_cell.angle_alpha   90.00
_cell.angle_beta   90.00
_cell.angle_gamma   90.00
#
_symmetry.space_group_name_H-M   'P 1'
#
loop_
_entity.id
_entity.type
_entity.pdbx_description
1 polymer ?
#
loop_
_entity_poly.entity_id
_entity_poly.type
_entity_poly.pdbx_seq_one_letter_code
_entity_poly.pdbx_strand_id
1 'polypeptide(L)'
;MCIKYIKKCISIIIMHITHKFRLYPSKQTEAKMLETLEICRQAYNVLLGELNNQKVIDKSQIQGILPDMKICDSKFKKVYSKTLQYECYRLFSNLKALVKTKQNGRKVGRLRFKGKNWFKTFTYNQSGFKLINTGKRHQI
;
A
#
# COMPACT_ATOMS: atom_id res chain seq x y z
N MET A 1 -32.04 2.82 43.27
CA MET A 1 -31.00 1.83 42.93
C MET A 1 -30.87 1.76 41.41
N CYS A 2 -29.84 2.36 40.80
CA CYS A 2 -29.45 2.09 39.42
C CYS A 2 -28.00 2.54 39.21
N ILE A 3 -27.09 1.56 39.30
CA ILE A 3 -25.65 1.73 39.16
C ILE A 3 -25.34 1.99 37.68
N LYS A 4 -24.85 3.20 37.39
CA LYS A 4 -24.31 3.60 36.09
C LYS A 4 -23.05 2.78 35.79
N TYR A 5 -23.14 1.81 34.89
CA TYR A 5 -21.96 1.13 34.35
C TYR A 5 -21.23 2.03 33.36
N ILE A 6 -20.20 2.72 33.85
CA ILE A 6 -19.18 3.37 33.04
C ILE A 6 -18.30 2.26 32.46
N LYS A 7 -18.57 1.85 31.22
CA LYS A 7 -17.65 1.00 30.44
C LYS A 7 -16.39 1.81 30.11
N LYS A 8 -15.39 1.67 30.98
CA LYS A 8 -14.02 2.17 30.78
C LYS A 8 -13.45 1.45 29.56
N CYS A 9 -13.38 2.13 28.42
CA CYS A 9 -12.68 1.64 27.23
C CYS A 9 -11.19 1.56 27.56
N ILE A 10 -10.73 0.37 27.97
CA ILE A 10 -9.31 0.06 28.10
C ILE A 10 -8.79 -0.08 26.68
N SER A 11 -8.10 0.95 26.18
CA SER A 11 -7.34 0.87 24.94
C SER A 11 -6.14 -0.05 25.18
N ILE A 12 -6.34 -1.36 24.97
CA ILE A 12 -5.26 -2.34 24.96
C ILE A 12 -4.35 -2.01 23.76
N ILE A 13 -3.16 -1.49 24.05
CA ILE A 13 -2.10 -1.34 23.05
C ILE A 13 -1.58 -2.75 22.76
N ILE A 14 -2.14 -3.41 21.75
CA ILE A 14 -1.62 -4.69 21.28
C ILE A 14 -0.26 -4.42 20.61
N MET A 15 0.82 -4.84 21.26
CA MET A 15 2.17 -4.78 20.70
C MET A 15 2.31 -5.84 19.60
N HIS A 16 2.29 -5.41 18.35
CA HIS A 16 2.49 -6.29 17.19
C HIS A 16 3.98 -6.62 17.06
N ILE A 17 4.38 -7.86 17.31
CA ILE A 17 5.77 -8.31 17.07
C ILE A 17 5.97 -8.49 15.56
N THR A 18 6.73 -7.59 14.95
CA THR A 18 7.06 -7.65 13.52
C THR A 18 8.40 -8.36 13.32
N HIS A 19 8.40 -9.46 12.58
CA HIS A 19 9.61 -10.21 12.25
C HIS A 19 10.12 -9.82 10.86
N LYS A 20 11.44 -9.67 10.70
CA LYS A 20 12.07 -9.36 9.42
C LYS A 20 12.83 -10.59 8.92
N PHE A 21 12.39 -11.13 7.79
CA PHE A 21 13.04 -12.27 7.14
C PHE A 21 13.71 -11.85 5.84
N ARG A 22 14.91 -12.39 5.57
CA ARG A 22 15.55 -12.24 4.27
C ARG A 22 14.99 -13.30 3.33
N LEU A 23 14.53 -12.86 2.16
CA LEU A 23 14.08 -13.74 1.09
C LEU A 23 15.25 -14.11 0.18
N TYR A 24 15.29 -15.36 -0.25
CA TYR A 24 16.22 -15.87 -1.26
C TYR A 24 15.40 -16.44 -2.43
N PRO A 25 14.86 -15.57 -3.31
CA PRO A 25 13.99 -16.00 -4.39
C PRO A 25 14.78 -16.74 -5.48
N SER A 26 14.10 -17.61 -6.23
CA SER A 26 14.63 -18.10 -7.51
C SER A 26 14.66 -16.96 -8.54
N LYS A 27 15.48 -17.09 -9.59
CA LYS A 27 15.56 -16.08 -10.66
C LYS A 27 14.19 -15.74 -11.27
N GLN A 28 13.33 -16.73 -11.42
CA GLN A 28 11.97 -16.55 -11.95
C GLN A 28 11.08 -15.75 -10.98
N THR A 29 11.16 -16.06 -9.68
CA THR A 29 10.41 -15.33 -8.66
C THR A 29 10.90 -13.89 -8.56
N GLU A 30 12.21 -13.66 -8.61
CA GLU A 30 12.79 -12.33 -8.62
C GLU A 30 12.30 -11.49 -9.80
N ALA A 31 12.30 -12.07 -11.02
CA ALA A 31 11.77 -11.38 -12.20
C ALA A 31 10.30 -10.96 -12.03
N LYS A 32 9.45 -11.83 -11.47
CA LYS A 32 8.04 -11.51 -11.16
C LYS A 32 7.91 -10.40 -10.11
N MET A 33 8.77 -10.38 -9.10
CA MET A 33 8.78 -9.33 -8.08
C MET A 33 9.20 -7.97 -8.67
N LEU A 34 10.18 -7.96 -9.57
CA LEU A 34 10.60 -6.77 -10.29
C LEU A 34 9.51 -6.26 -11.24
N GLU A 35 8.83 -7.15 -11.96
CA GLU A 35 7.66 -6.80 -12.77
C GLU A 35 6.54 -6.19 -11.91
N THR A 36 6.27 -6.79 -10.75
CA THR A 36 5.27 -6.27 -9.80
C THR A 36 5.64 -4.88 -9.30
N LEU A 37 6.91 -4.63 -8.94
CA LEU A 37 7.39 -3.31 -8.54
C LEU A 37 7.17 -2.27 -9.65
N GLU A 38 7.43 -2.65 -10.89
CA GLU A 38 7.30 -1.76 -12.03
C GLU A 38 5.82 -1.43 -12.32
N ILE A 39 4.93 -2.42 -12.24
CA ILE A 39 3.48 -2.19 -12.36
C ILE A 39 2.96 -1.29 -11.24
N CYS A 40 3.38 -1.53 -9.99
CA CYS A 40 3.02 -0.68 -8.85
C CYS A 40 3.54 0.75 -9.01
N ARG A 41 4.77 0.92 -9.53
CA ARG A 41 5.34 2.25 -9.85
C ARG A 41 4.47 3.00 -10.85
N GLN A 42 4.07 2.32 -11.93
CA GLN A 42 3.22 2.90 -12.96
C GLN A 42 1.84 3.25 -12.41
N ALA A 43 1.23 2.36 -11.63
CA ALA A 43 -0.05 2.63 -10.97
C ALA A 43 0.04 3.86 -10.06
N TYR A 44 1.07 3.93 -9.20
CA TYR A 44 1.29 5.09 -8.34
C TYR A 44 1.43 6.39 -9.14
N ASN A 45 2.16 6.37 -10.25
CA ASN A 45 2.36 7.56 -11.08
C ASN A 45 1.07 8.01 -11.79
N VAL A 46 0.26 7.07 -12.30
CA VAL A 46 -1.06 7.39 -12.86
C VAL A 46 -1.94 8.06 -11.80
N LEU A 47 -2.07 7.44 -10.61
CA LEU A 47 -2.87 7.99 -9.52
C LEU A 47 -2.37 9.36 -9.05
N LEU A 48 -1.05 9.56 -9.01
CA LEU A 48 -0.45 10.86 -8.67
C LEU A 48 -0.71 11.91 -9.76
N GLY A 49 -0.71 11.52 -11.03
CA GLY A 49 -1.08 12.39 -12.15
C GLY A 49 -2.50 12.92 -11.97
N GLU A 50 -3.43 12.03 -11.66
CA GLU A 50 -4.83 12.42 -11.49
C GLU A 50 -5.08 13.25 -10.24
N LEU A 51 -4.37 12.94 -9.15
CA LEU A 51 -4.35 13.79 -7.97
C LEU A 51 -3.87 15.21 -8.29
N ASN A 52 -2.86 15.36 -9.16
CA ASN A 52 -2.33 16.68 -9.51
C ASN A 52 -3.26 17.46 -10.46
N ASN A 53 -4.12 16.77 -11.22
CA ASN A 53 -5.09 17.38 -12.13
C ASN A 53 -6.36 17.87 -11.39
N GLN A 54 -6.65 17.32 -10.21
CA GLN A 54 -7.80 17.71 -9.41
C GLN A 54 -7.59 19.04 -8.68
N LYS A 55 -8.55 19.98 -8.83
CA LYS A 55 -8.60 21.22 -8.02
C LYS A 55 -9.08 20.96 -6.60
N VAL A 56 -10.08 20.10 -6.46
CA VAL A 56 -10.62 19.60 -5.19
C VAL A 56 -10.36 18.10 -5.16
N ILE A 57 -9.71 17.62 -4.10
CA ILE A 57 -9.28 16.23 -4.02
C ILE A 57 -10.50 15.34 -3.78
N ASP A 58 -10.84 14.52 -4.78
CA ASP A 58 -11.79 13.41 -4.65
C ASP A 58 -11.03 12.08 -4.65
N LYS A 59 -10.90 11.52 -3.45
CA LYS A 59 -10.25 10.22 -3.23
C LYS A 59 -11.03 9.06 -3.87
N SER A 60 -12.37 9.13 -3.87
CA SER A 60 -13.22 8.06 -4.40
C SER A 60 -13.00 7.95 -5.91
N GLN A 61 -12.98 9.10 -6.60
CA GLN A 61 -12.69 9.15 -8.03
C GLN A 61 -11.33 8.54 -8.35
N ILE A 62 -10.27 8.96 -7.65
CA ILE A 62 -8.91 8.44 -7.87
C ILE A 62 -8.85 6.92 -7.63
N GLN A 63 -9.55 6.41 -6.61
CA GLN A 63 -9.62 4.98 -6.36
C GLN A 63 -10.41 4.23 -7.45
N GLY A 64 -11.45 4.86 -8.01
CA GLY A 64 -12.28 4.35 -9.11
C GLY A 64 -11.53 4.16 -10.43
N ILE A 65 -10.36 4.77 -10.59
CA ILE A 65 -9.50 4.60 -11.78
C ILE A 65 -8.85 3.21 -11.82
N LEU A 66 -8.69 2.54 -10.68
CA LEU A 66 -8.01 1.24 -10.60
C LEU A 66 -8.69 0.13 -11.43
N PRO A 67 -10.03 -0.03 -11.39
CA PRO A 67 -10.76 -0.87 -12.34
C PRO A 67 -10.48 -0.53 -13.81
N ASP A 68 -10.58 0.75 -14.18
CA ASP A 68 -10.41 1.20 -15.56
C ASP A 68 -9.00 0.93 -16.07
N MET A 69 -7.98 1.14 -15.24
CA MET A 69 -6.59 0.80 -15.56
C MET A 69 -6.44 -0.67 -15.95
N LYS A 70 -7.17 -1.57 -15.30
CA LYS A 70 -7.13 -3.01 -15.63
C LYS A 70 -7.87 -3.34 -16.92
N ILE A 71 -8.87 -2.56 -17.29
CA ILE A 71 -9.61 -2.71 -18.55
C ILE A 71 -8.73 -2.21 -19.70
N CYS A 72 -8.16 -1.02 -19.56
CA CYS A 72 -7.34 -0.38 -20.59
C CYS A 72 -5.99 -1.07 -20.82
N ASP A 73 -5.35 -1.60 -19.78
CA ASP A 73 -4.05 -2.27 -19.91
C ASP A 73 -4.00 -3.56 -19.07
N SER A 74 -3.88 -4.68 -19.79
CA SER A 74 -3.89 -6.02 -19.21
C SER A 74 -2.70 -6.28 -18.27
N LYS A 75 -1.61 -5.50 -18.34
CA LYS A 75 -0.47 -5.65 -17.41
C LYS A 75 -0.90 -5.47 -15.95
N PHE A 76 -1.87 -4.60 -15.67
CA PHE A 76 -2.36 -4.38 -14.30
C PHE A 76 -3.14 -5.58 -13.75
N LYS A 77 -3.58 -6.50 -14.61
CA LYS A 77 -4.21 -7.76 -14.18
C LYS A 77 -3.18 -8.77 -13.63
N LYS A 78 -1.89 -8.61 -13.95
CA LYS A 78 -0.81 -9.48 -13.42
C LYS A 78 -0.56 -9.27 -11.93
N VAL A 79 -0.92 -8.10 -11.40
CA VAL A 79 -0.76 -7.77 -9.98
C VAL A 79 -2.09 -7.95 -9.26
N TYR A 80 -2.00 -8.45 -8.02
CA TYR A 80 -3.19 -8.67 -7.20
C TYR A 80 -3.96 -7.36 -6.94
N SER A 81 -5.30 -7.45 -6.99
CA SER A 81 -6.19 -6.29 -6.82
C SER A 81 -5.90 -5.50 -5.55
N LYS A 82 -5.64 -6.19 -4.44
CA LYS A 82 -5.40 -5.54 -3.14
C LYS A 82 -4.06 -4.83 -3.09
N THR A 83 -3.08 -5.27 -3.86
CA THR A 83 -1.80 -4.57 -3.99
C THR A 83 -2.01 -3.24 -4.69
N LEU A 84 -2.71 -3.21 -5.83
CA LEU A 84 -3.03 -1.95 -6.52
C LEU A 84 -3.88 -0.99 -5.67
N GLN A 85 -4.85 -1.51 -4.92
CA GLN A 85 -5.61 -0.70 -3.95
C GLN A 85 -4.70 -0.12 -2.86
N TYR A 86 -3.69 -0.87 -2.43
CA TYR A 86 -2.71 -0.38 -1.47
C TYR A 86 -1.85 0.75 -2.04
N GLU A 87 -1.58 0.77 -3.35
CA GLU A 87 -0.86 1.87 -4.00
C GLU A 87 -1.60 3.20 -3.87
N CYS A 88 -2.93 3.16 -4.06
CA CYS A 88 -3.82 4.30 -3.81
C CYS A 88 -3.82 4.69 -2.33
N TYR A 89 -3.96 3.73 -1.42
CA TYR A 89 -3.85 3.99 0.02
C TYR A 89 -2.52 4.67 0.39
N ARG A 90 -1.40 4.17 -0.15
CA ARG A 90 -0.06 4.70 0.13
C ARG A 90 0.08 6.15 -0.35
N LEU A 91 -0.50 6.48 -1.51
CA LEU A 91 -0.52 7.85 -2.02
C LEU A 91 -1.15 8.81 -1.01
N PHE A 92 -2.37 8.51 -0.55
CA PHE A 92 -3.09 9.35 0.41
C PHE A 92 -2.48 9.34 1.81
N SER A 93 -1.92 8.22 2.24
CA SER A 93 -1.21 8.12 3.52
C SER A 93 0.01 9.04 3.54
N ASN A 94 0.81 9.04 2.46
CA ASN A 94 1.95 9.94 2.30
C ASN A 94 1.52 11.41 2.26
N LEU A 95 0.42 11.72 1.56
CA LEU A 95 -0.12 13.08 1.52
C LEU A 95 -0.54 13.56 2.93
N LYS A 96 -1.27 12.72 3.68
CA LYS A 96 -1.66 13.01 5.06
C LYS A 96 -0.45 13.23 5.96
N ALA A 97 0.59 12.43 5.80
CA ALA A 97 1.84 12.60 6.54
C ALA A 97 2.48 13.96 6.25
N LEU A 98 2.57 14.37 4.98
CA LEU A 98 3.08 15.69 4.59
C LEU A 98 2.27 16.83 5.20
N VAL A 99 0.93 16.73 5.17
CA VAL A 99 0.04 17.74 5.80
C VAL A 99 0.33 17.86 7.30
N LYS A 100 0.43 16.73 8.01
CA LYS A 100 0.75 16.72 9.45
C LYS A 100 2.14 17.33 9.72
N THR A 101 3.13 17.00 8.91
CA THR A 101 4.49 17.56 9.03
C THR A 101 4.49 19.08 8.82
N LYS A 102 3.67 19.59 7.88
CA LYS A 102 3.50 21.03 7.65
C LYS A 102 2.83 21.74 8.83
N GLN A 103 1.78 21.13 9.39
CA GLN A 103 1.09 21.65 10.58
C GLN A 103 2.02 21.75 11.80
N ASN A 104 3.00 20.85 11.89
CA ASN A 104 4.05 20.90 12.91
C ASN A 104 5.16 21.94 12.61
N GLY A 105 4.95 22.89 11.70
CA GLY A 105 5.86 23.99 11.41
C GLY A 105 7.09 23.62 10.57
N ARG A 106 7.16 22.40 10.02
CA ARG A 106 8.31 21.99 9.19
C ARG A 106 8.10 22.34 7.72
N LYS A 107 9.19 22.70 7.02
CA LYS A 107 9.20 22.87 5.57
C LYS A 107 8.97 21.52 4.89
N VAL A 108 7.88 21.39 4.16
CA VAL A 108 7.53 20.16 3.42
C VAL A 108 7.63 20.37 1.92
N GLY A 109 8.05 19.32 1.21
CA GLY A 109 7.97 19.25 -0.24
C GLY A 109 6.60 18.77 -0.73
N ARG A 110 6.56 18.39 -2.00
CA ARG A 110 5.39 17.76 -2.65
C ARG A 110 5.68 16.31 -3.03
N LEU A 111 4.62 15.53 -3.27
CA LEU A 111 4.75 14.20 -3.85
C LEU A 111 5.35 14.29 -5.26
N ARG A 112 6.16 13.29 -5.62
CA ARG A 112 6.93 13.27 -6.88
C ARG A 112 6.64 11.98 -7.63
N PHE A 113 6.56 12.09 -8.95
CA PHE A 113 6.59 10.93 -9.84
C PHE A 113 7.84 10.08 -9.56
N LYS A 114 7.67 8.77 -9.65
CA LYS A 114 8.71 7.79 -9.38
C LYS A 114 9.35 7.37 -10.70
N GLY A 115 10.63 7.68 -10.88
CA GLY A 115 11.43 7.20 -12.00
C GLY A 115 11.73 5.72 -11.93
N LYS A 116 12.32 5.16 -12.99
CA LYS A 116 12.77 3.77 -13.02
C LYS A 116 13.66 3.49 -11.80
N ASN A 117 13.48 2.33 -11.17
CA ASN A 117 14.21 1.90 -9.98
C ASN A 117 14.02 2.72 -8.69
N TRP A 118 13.19 3.78 -8.66
CA TRP A 118 12.90 4.54 -7.43
C TRP A 118 11.87 3.86 -6.53
N PHE A 119 11.19 2.85 -7.08
CA PHE A 119 10.12 2.12 -6.45
C PHE A 119 10.66 0.81 -5.91
N LYS A 120 10.64 0.64 -4.58
CA LYS A 120 11.37 -0.43 -3.89
C LYS A 120 10.49 -1.38 -3.07
N THR A 121 9.22 -1.03 -2.89
CA THR A 121 8.32 -1.78 -2.01
C THR A 121 6.95 -1.93 -2.65
N PHE A 122 6.39 -3.12 -2.54
CA PHE A 122 4.97 -3.39 -2.75
C PHE A 122 4.45 -4.14 -1.53
N THR A 123 3.13 -4.12 -1.31
CA THR A 123 2.53 -4.72 -0.12
C THR A 123 1.41 -5.67 -0.52
N TYR A 124 1.45 -6.88 0.03
CA TYR A 124 0.32 -7.80 0.03
C TYR A 124 -0.40 -7.66 1.37
N ASN A 125 -1.47 -6.88 1.37
CA ASN A 125 -2.30 -6.61 2.55
C ASN A 125 -3.29 -7.77 2.85
N GLN A 126 -3.38 -8.78 1.97
CA GLN A 126 -4.34 -9.86 2.12
C GLN A 126 -3.98 -10.79 3.27
N SER A 127 -4.95 -11.01 4.16
CA SER A 127 -4.99 -12.14 5.08
C SER A 127 -5.49 -13.39 4.33
N GLY A 128 -5.01 -14.58 4.71
CA GLY A 128 -5.44 -15.85 4.12
C GLY A 128 -4.31 -16.72 3.57
N PHE A 129 -3.06 -16.24 3.59
CA PHE A 129 -1.91 -17.11 3.38
C PHE A 129 -1.70 -17.95 4.65
N LYS A 130 -1.75 -19.27 4.52
CA LYS A 130 -1.40 -20.20 5.60
C LYS A 130 0.01 -20.66 5.37
N LEU A 131 0.86 -20.50 6.38
CA LEU A 131 2.18 -21.13 6.37
C LEU A 131 1.98 -22.62 6.57
N ILE A 132 2.27 -23.42 5.55
CA ILE A 132 2.20 -24.87 5.67
C ILE A 132 3.50 -25.35 6.32
N ASN A 133 3.39 -25.92 7.52
CA ASN A 133 4.54 -26.42 8.25
C ASN A 133 4.97 -27.77 7.65
N THR A 134 6.06 -27.77 6.89
CA THR A 134 6.56 -28.99 6.20
C THR A 134 7.66 -29.69 7.00
N GLY A 135 7.78 -29.44 8.31
CA GLY A 135 8.79 -30.06 9.20
C GLY A 135 10.26 -29.66 8.92
N LYS A 136 10.53 -28.88 7.87
CA LYS A 136 11.87 -28.37 7.51
C LYS A 136 11.86 -26.85 7.27
N ARG A 137 10.93 -26.36 6.45
CA ARG A 137 10.70 -24.91 6.18
C ARG A 137 9.21 -24.67 5.95
N HIS A 138 8.74 -23.48 6.31
CA HIS A 138 7.38 -23.04 5.99
C HIS A 138 7.34 -22.53 4.55
N GLN A 139 6.41 -23.03 3.75
CA GLN A 139 6.15 -22.55 2.39
C GLN A 139 4.89 -21.67 2.37
N ILE A 140 4.89 -20.68 1.47
CA ILE A 140 3.77 -19.75 1.21
C ILE A 140 2.98 -20.28 0.02
#